data_AF-A0A2C9LZP6-F1
#
_entry.id   AF-A0A2C9LZP6-F1
#
_cell.length_a   1.000
_cell.length_b   1.000
_cell.length_c   1.000
_cell.angle_alpha   90.00
_cell.angle_beta   90.00
_cell.angle_gamma   90.00
#
_symmetry.space_group_name_H-M   'P 1'
#
loop_
_entity.id
_entity.type
_entity.pdbx_description
1 polymer ?
#
loop_
_entity_poly.entity_id
_entity_poly.type
_entity_poly.pdbx_seq_one_letter_code
_entity_poly.pdbx_strand_id
1 'polypeptide(L)'
;MVLVRVMESVSEAGLVSNANIVEDLTLLENTIISPNIDLLTDRDDTTCLNVSIQTINITFNITYVFTWIRLTVKDPASLPGFTVEFSTSASLTPKIECLNQKYFLVDNATLDIQCDLTEAIQTVIITGTGQTSLCSLYINGGRNVALKQNTSQTSDHMEPGKGTFDASRAVDGNTNSIFFGGLSCTHTNTTDYNPKWNVVFQLSEISRYVIYNRDECPAGSWELNCRTCKQSCPNNCHWDDGSCNEVCFGAMDPPGCKKGLL
;
A
#
# COMPACT_ATOMS: atom_id res chain seq x y z
N MET A 1 -5.52 -14.47 10.79
CA MET A 1 -6.28 -13.27 10.41
C MET A 1 -5.36 -12.39 9.58
N VAL A 2 -5.64 -12.22 8.29
CA VAL A 2 -4.66 -11.71 7.33
C VAL A 2 -5.37 -10.84 6.28
N LEU A 3 -4.90 -9.63 6.05
CA LEU A 3 -5.20 -8.84 4.86
C LEU A 3 -4.06 -9.04 3.85
N VAL A 4 -4.34 -9.25 2.56
CA VAL A 4 -3.30 -9.53 1.56
C VAL A 4 -3.47 -8.61 0.35
N ARG A 5 -2.51 -7.71 0.13
CA ARG A 5 -2.26 -7.14 -1.19
C ARG A 5 -1.23 -7.98 -1.90
N VAL A 6 -1.49 -8.30 -3.17
CA VAL A 6 -0.53 -8.94 -4.06
C VAL A 6 -0.20 -7.94 -5.14
N MET A 7 1.01 -7.42 -5.14
CA MET A 7 1.49 -6.44 -6.10
C MET A 7 2.17 -7.16 -7.26
N GLU A 8 1.78 -6.84 -8.49
CA GLU A 8 2.44 -7.24 -9.72
C GLU A 8 3.24 -6.07 -10.28
N SER A 9 4.39 -6.34 -10.89
CA SER A 9 5.04 -5.38 -11.78
C SER A 9 4.24 -5.20 -13.07
N VAL A 10 3.69 -4.01 -13.35
CA VAL A 10 2.97 -3.74 -14.60
C VAL A 10 3.97 -3.32 -15.68
N SER A 11 4.02 -4.06 -16.79
CA SER A 11 4.80 -3.74 -17.98
C SER A 11 3.94 -3.40 -19.21
N GLU A 12 2.70 -2.94 -19.01
CA GLU A 12 1.78 -2.64 -20.12
C GLU A 12 2.06 -1.28 -20.76
N ALA A 13 3.08 -1.26 -21.63
CA ALA A 13 3.18 -0.28 -22.70
C ALA A 13 2.26 -0.70 -23.86
N GLY A 14 1.04 -0.16 -23.86
CA GLY A 14 0.16 -0.14 -25.03
C GLY A 14 -0.92 -1.22 -25.07
N LEU A 15 -2.11 -0.88 -24.58
CA LEU A 15 -3.39 -0.97 -25.31
C LEU A 15 -4.50 -0.40 -24.40
N VAL A 16 -5.25 0.55 -24.95
CA VAL A 16 -6.35 1.23 -24.27
C VAL A 16 -7.44 0.23 -23.90
N SER A 17 -7.64 -0.03 -22.61
CA SER A 17 -8.93 -0.45 -22.08
C SER A 17 -9.14 0.13 -20.68
N ASN A 18 -10.14 1.01 -20.57
CA ASN A 18 -10.74 1.61 -19.39
C ASN A 18 -10.48 0.91 -18.03
N ALA A 19 -9.32 1.18 -17.44
CA ALA A 19 -9.06 0.97 -16.01
C ALA A 19 -8.03 2.02 -15.57
N ASN A 20 -8.53 3.22 -15.21
CA ASN A 20 -7.74 4.26 -14.57
C ASN A 20 -7.22 3.76 -13.22
N ILE A 21 -6.03 3.15 -13.19
CA ILE A 21 -5.24 3.01 -11.97
C ILE A 21 -3.77 3.26 -12.35
N VAL A 22 -3.47 4.52 -12.69
CA VAL A 22 -2.13 5.05 -12.47
C VAL A 22 -2.07 5.30 -10.96
N GLU A 23 -1.31 4.51 -10.22
CA GLU A 23 -0.99 4.88 -8.83
C GLU A 23 -0.16 6.15 -8.89
N ASP A 24 -0.81 7.25 -8.51
CA ASP A 24 -0.25 8.58 -8.36
C ASP A 24 0.85 8.55 -7.29
N LEU A 25 1.92 9.33 -7.47
CA LEU A 25 2.98 9.48 -6.46
C LEU A 25 2.42 9.90 -5.09
N THR A 26 1.23 10.53 -5.08
CA THR A 26 0.49 10.88 -3.87
C THR A 26 -0.01 9.68 -3.04
N LEU A 27 0.09 8.44 -3.54
CA LEU A 27 -0.34 7.22 -2.84
C LEU A 27 0.80 6.49 -2.09
N LEU A 28 2.04 6.92 -2.26
CA LEU A 28 3.18 6.39 -1.52
C LEU A 28 3.30 7.15 -0.19
N GLU A 29 2.53 6.73 0.81
CA GLU A 29 2.55 7.31 2.16
C GLU A 29 4.00 7.47 2.68
N ASN A 30 4.35 8.67 3.15
CA ASN A 30 5.66 9.04 3.73
C ASN A 30 6.86 9.06 2.76
N THR A 31 6.66 9.52 1.52
CA THR A 31 7.76 9.80 0.59
C THR A 31 8.39 11.17 0.89
N ILE A 32 9.72 11.24 1.00
CA ILE A 32 10.47 12.49 1.13
C ILE A 32 10.99 12.88 -0.25
N ILE A 33 10.67 14.10 -0.69
CA ILE A 33 11.13 14.62 -1.96
C ILE A 33 11.93 15.89 -1.77
N SER A 34 13.08 15.96 -2.44
CA SER A 34 13.98 17.11 -2.41
C SER A 34 14.44 17.46 -3.83
N PRO A 35 14.24 18.71 -4.30
CA PRO A 35 13.56 19.84 -3.64
C PRO A 35 12.05 19.59 -3.44
N ASN A 36 11.32 20.52 -2.82
CA ASN A 36 9.85 20.45 -2.82
C ASN A 36 9.37 20.50 -4.29
N ILE A 37 8.65 19.46 -4.71
CA ILE A 37 8.13 19.29 -6.06
C ILE A 37 6.61 19.21 -6.10
N ASP A 38 5.89 19.88 -5.19
CA ASP A 38 4.42 19.82 -5.14
C ASP A 38 3.78 20.09 -6.52
N LEU A 39 4.45 20.94 -7.33
CA LEU A 39 4.10 21.25 -8.72
C LEU A 39 4.18 20.06 -9.70
N LEU A 40 5.03 19.07 -9.46
CA LEU A 40 5.18 17.91 -10.34
C LEU A 40 4.13 16.81 -10.08
N THR A 41 3.39 16.94 -8.99
CA THR A 41 2.38 15.98 -8.52
C THR A 41 1.01 16.64 -8.31
N ASP A 42 0.81 17.85 -8.83
CA ASP A 42 -0.43 18.62 -8.70
C ASP A 42 -1.54 18.19 -9.69
N ARG A 43 -1.23 17.22 -10.56
CA ARG A 43 -2.08 16.72 -11.65
C ARG A 43 -2.38 17.77 -12.72
N ASP A 44 -1.50 18.74 -12.89
CA ASP A 44 -1.57 19.75 -13.95
C ASP A 44 -0.30 19.69 -14.82
N ASP A 45 -0.42 19.07 -16.00
CA ASP A 45 0.69 18.97 -16.96
C ASP A 45 1.15 20.33 -17.54
N THR A 46 0.50 21.45 -17.18
CA THR A 46 0.86 22.80 -17.66
C THR A 46 1.76 23.58 -16.70
N THR A 47 1.87 23.15 -15.45
CA THR A 47 2.75 23.75 -14.44
C THR A 47 4.09 23.03 -14.47
N CYS A 48 5.21 23.76 -14.52
CA CYS A 48 6.52 23.12 -14.75
C CYS A 48 7.64 23.69 -13.89
N LEU A 49 8.50 22.78 -13.41
CA LEU A 49 9.75 23.06 -12.74
C LEU A 49 10.91 23.06 -13.75
N ASN A 50 11.77 24.06 -13.67
CA ASN A 50 13.01 24.06 -14.43
C ASN A 50 14.08 23.21 -13.73
N VAL A 51 14.52 22.14 -14.39
CA VAL A 51 15.40 21.09 -13.86
C VAL A 51 16.76 21.03 -14.56
N SER A 52 17.08 22.03 -15.36
CA SER A 52 18.27 22.13 -16.25
C SER A 52 19.64 21.78 -15.63
N ILE A 53 19.77 21.87 -14.30
CA ILE A 53 20.97 21.51 -13.51
C ILE A 53 20.60 20.99 -12.11
N GLN A 54 19.35 20.56 -11.92
CA GLN A 54 18.85 20.13 -10.63
C GLN A 54 18.67 18.61 -10.63
N THR A 55 18.94 18.02 -9.47
CA THR A 55 18.64 16.62 -9.19
C THR A 55 17.40 16.57 -8.31
N ILE A 56 16.41 15.81 -8.72
CA ILE A 56 15.24 15.48 -7.91
C ILE A 56 15.52 14.12 -7.26
N ASN A 57 15.52 14.10 -5.94
CA ASN A 57 15.67 12.88 -5.15
C ASN A 57 14.33 12.54 -4.50
N ILE A 58 13.84 11.34 -4.77
CA ILE A 58 12.59 10.81 -4.22
C ILE A 58 12.94 9.61 -3.39
N THR A 59 12.84 9.73 -2.07
CA THR A 59 13.15 8.66 -1.13
C THR A 59 11.88 8.15 -0.47
N PHE A 60 11.60 6.86 -0.68
CA PHE A 60 10.49 6.15 -0.09
C PHE A 60 10.81 5.70 1.34
N ASN A 61 9.78 5.62 2.20
CA ASN A 61 9.92 5.09 3.57
C ASN A 61 10.23 3.58 3.62
N ILE A 62 9.91 2.86 2.55
CA ILE A 62 10.13 1.42 2.37
C ILE A 62 10.72 1.17 0.99
N THR A 63 11.21 -0.05 0.74
CA THR A 63 11.66 -0.43 -0.59
C THR A 63 10.49 -0.79 -1.52
N TYR A 64 10.61 -0.43 -2.79
CA TYR A 64 9.61 -0.63 -3.85
C TYR A 64 10.22 -1.32 -5.06
N VAL A 65 9.44 -2.17 -5.72
CA VAL A 65 9.81 -2.71 -7.02
C VAL A 65 9.43 -1.68 -8.07
N PHE A 66 10.43 -1.14 -8.76
CA PHE A 66 10.23 -0.22 -9.86
C PHE A 66 9.64 -0.94 -11.06
N THR A 67 8.71 -0.28 -11.78
CA THR A 67 8.16 -0.81 -13.03
C THR A 67 8.39 0.15 -14.19
N TRP A 68 7.91 1.39 -14.06
CA TRP A 68 8.15 2.46 -15.02
C TRP A 68 8.01 3.83 -14.34
N ILE A 69 8.51 4.87 -15.00
CA ILE A 69 8.37 6.28 -14.62
C ILE A 69 7.87 7.09 -15.81
N ARG A 70 6.90 7.98 -15.61
CA ARG A 70 6.38 8.92 -16.62
C ARG A 70 6.86 10.31 -16.33
N LEU A 71 7.40 10.94 -17.37
CA LEU A 71 7.84 12.32 -17.39
C LEU A 71 6.98 13.09 -18.39
N THR A 72 6.34 14.17 -17.95
CA THR A 72 5.71 15.15 -18.86
C THR A 72 6.57 16.41 -18.89
N VAL A 73 6.90 16.92 -20.07
CA VAL A 73 7.75 18.12 -20.24
C VAL A 73 7.03 19.23 -20.99
N LYS A 74 7.46 20.48 -20.83
CA LYS A 74 6.89 21.62 -21.55
C LYS A 74 7.29 21.65 -23.02
N ASP A 75 8.56 21.35 -23.29
CA ASP A 75 9.13 21.31 -24.63
C ASP A 75 9.55 19.87 -24.95
N PRO A 76 8.94 19.22 -25.95
CA PRO A 76 9.32 17.89 -26.44
C PRO A 76 10.83 17.70 -26.64
N ALA A 77 11.56 18.74 -27.02
CA ALA A 77 13.01 18.69 -27.20
C ALA A 77 13.78 18.41 -25.89
N SER A 78 13.14 18.58 -24.73
CA SER A 78 13.71 18.31 -23.41
C SER A 78 13.74 16.82 -23.04
N LEU A 79 12.93 15.97 -23.67
CA LEU A 79 12.79 14.56 -23.30
C LEU A 79 14.12 13.78 -23.23
N PRO A 80 15.09 13.95 -24.15
CA PRO A 80 16.37 13.25 -24.10
C PRO A 80 17.32 13.74 -22.98
N GLY A 81 17.00 14.86 -22.32
CA GLY A 81 17.87 15.50 -21.34
C GLY A 81 17.77 14.91 -19.93
N PHE A 82 16.93 13.89 -19.72
CA PHE A 82 16.68 13.30 -18.40
C PHE A 82 17.42 11.97 -18.21
N THR A 83 18.14 11.88 -17.09
CA THR A 83 18.76 10.63 -16.61
C THR A 83 18.04 10.16 -15.36
N VAL A 84 17.75 8.86 -15.29
CA VAL A 84 17.13 8.21 -14.12
C VAL A 84 18.10 7.18 -13.54
N GLU A 85 18.39 7.32 -12.25
CA GLU A 85 19.21 6.41 -11.45
C GLU A 85 18.44 6.00 -10.19
N PHE A 86 18.88 4.92 -9.54
CA PHE A 86 18.22 4.36 -8.37
C PHE A 86 19.20 4.08 -7.24
N SER A 87 18.68 3.83 -6.03
CA SER A 87 19.45 3.32 -4.89
C SER A 87 18.56 2.41 -4.05
N THR A 88 19.13 1.35 -3.49
CA THR A 88 18.45 0.42 -2.57
C THR A 88 18.31 0.97 -1.15
N SER A 89 18.95 2.11 -0.88
CA SER A 89 18.90 2.81 0.40
C SER A 89 18.71 4.32 0.22
N ALA A 90 18.35 4.99 1.31
CA ALA A 90 18.29 6.43 1.40
C ALA A 90 19.65 7.16 1.24
N SER A 91 20.80 6.45 1.26
CA SER A 91 22.14 7.07 1.21
C SER A 91 22.59 7.54 -0.17
N LEU A 92 21.70 7.56 -1.18
CA LEU A 92 21.96 7.93 -2.59
C LEU A 92 23.12 7.16 -3.26
N THR A 93 23.72 6.20 -2.55
CA THR A 93 24.90 5.44 -2.91
C THR A 93 24.79 4.05 -2.28
N PRO A 94 25.13 2.97 -3.02
CA PRO A 94 25.53 2.97 -4.43
C PRO A 94 24.38 3.35 -5.37
N LYS A 95 24.72 4.00 -6.49
CA LYS A 95 23.75 4.28 -7.55
C LYS A 95 23.62 3.07 -8.46
N ILE A 96 22.40 2.76 -8.82
CA ILE A 96 22.01 1.69 -9.73
C ILE A 96 21.53 2.36 -11.01
N GLU A 97 22.19 2.06 -12.12
CA GLU A 97 21.77 2.56 -13.42
C GLU A 97 20.52 1.82 -13.92
N CYS A 98 19.70 2.53 -14.67
CA CYS A 98 18.55 1.96 -15.37
C CYS A 98 19.05 1.05 -16.50
N LEU A 99 19.11 -0.27 -16.28
CA LEU A 99 19.57 -1.24 -17.28
C LEU A 99 18.45 -1.53 -18.32
N ASN A 100 18.85 -1.86 -19.56
CA ASN A 100 17.93 -2.19 -20.67
C ASN A 100 16.78 -1.18 -20.87
N GLN A 101 17.12 0.12 -20.81
CA GLN A 101 16.19 1.23 -20.96
C GLN A 101 15.23 1.06 -22.15
N LYS A 102 13.93 1.06 -21.84
CA LYS A 102 12.84 1.12 -22.82
C LYS A 102 12.12 2.45 -22.68
N TYR A 103 11.93 3.10 -23.82
CA TYR A 103 11.28 4.39 -23.92
C TYR A 103 9.96 4.22 -24.67
N PHE A 104 8.86 4.66 -24.09
CA PHE A 104 7.54 4.66 -24.72
C PHE A 104 6.99 6.07 -24.74
N LEU A 105 6.87 6.64 -25.94
CA LEU A 105 6.21 7.93 -26.12
C LEU A 105 4.69 7.73 -25.99
N VAL A 106 4.10 8.36 -24.98
CA VAL A 106 2.65 8.39 -24.77
C VAL A 106 2.04 9.41 -25.72
N ASP A 107 2.70 10.56 -25.85
CA ASP A 107 2.43 11.61 -26.82
C ASP A 107 3.73 12.36 -27.16
N ASN A 108 3.65 13.59 -27.70
CA ASN A 108 4.83 14.35 -28.09
C ASN A 108 5.61 14.96 -26.92
N ALA A 109 5.02 15.10 -25.74
CA ALA A 109 5.58 15.74 -24.56
C ALA A 109 5.67 14.81 -23.34
N THR A 110 5.14 13.59 -23.46
CA THR A 110 5.06 12.61 -22.38
C THR A 110 5.82 11.33 -22.73
N LEU A 111 6.73 10.93 -21.84
CA LEU A 111 7.60 9.78 -22.01
C LEU A 111 7.52 8.84 -20.80
N ASP A 112 7.27 7.56 -21.06
CA ASP A 112 7.43 6.48 -20.09
C ASP A 112 8.81 5.84 -20.26
N ILE A 113 9.53 5.70 -19.15
CA ILE A 113 10.83 5.04 -19.07
C ILE A 113 10.66 3.79 -18.22
N GLN A 114 11.04 2.65 -18.77
CA GLN A 114 11.09 1.36 -18.09
C GLN A 114 12.53 0.85 -18.07
N CYS A 115 12.90 0.21 -16.96
CA CYS A 115 14.23 -0.34 -16.71
C CYS A 115 14.11 -1.74 -16.13
N ASP A 116 15.08 -2.60 -16.41
CA ASP A 116 15.24 -3.84 -15.68
C ASP A 116 16.07 -3.58 -14.41
N LEU A 117 15.45 -3.75 -13.24
CA LEU A 117 16.14 -3.67 -11.94
C LEU A 117 16.14 -5.04 -11.27
N THR A 118 17.29 -5.42 -10.70
CA THR A 118 17.45 -6.69 -9.98
C THR A 118 17.05 -6.60 -8.51
N GLU A 119 16.91 -5.39 -7.98
CA GLU A 119 16.66 -5.13 -6.56
C GLU A 119 15.53 -4.12 -6.38
N ALA A 120 14.81 -4.25 -5.26
CA ALA A 120 13.85 -3.24 -4.84
C ALA A 120 14.60 -1.97 -4.39
N ILE A 121 14.08 -0.81 -4.79
CA ILE A 121 14.71 0.49 -4.61
C ILE A 121 14.08 1.23 -3.43
N GLN A 122 14.85 2.05 -2.74
CA GLN A 122 14.33 3.02 -1.78
C GLN A 122 14.34 4.45 -2.34
N THR A 123 15.21 4.74 -3.31
CA THR A 123 15.36 6.09 -3.85
C THR A 123 15.40 6.10 -5.36
N VAL A 124 14.69 7.07 -5.96
CA VAL A 124 14.77 7.44 -7.38
C VAL A 124 15.47 8.79 -7.50
N ILE A 125 16.42 8.88 -8.42
CA ILE A 125 17.28 10.04 -8.65
C ILE A 125 17.08 10.46 -10.10
N ILE A 126 16.53 11.65 -10.31
CA ILE A 126 16.27 12.20 -11.65
C ILE A 126 17.14 13.42 -11.84
N THR A 127 17.95 13.43 -12.90
CA THR A 127 18.81 14.56 -13.24
C THR A 127 18.44 15.10 -14.62
N GLY A 128 18.17 16.40 -14.70
CA GLY A 128 18.00 17.11 -15.97
C GLY A 128 19.33 17.68 -16.47
N THR A 129 19.55 17.64 -17.78
CA THR A 129 20.73 18.18 -18.45
C THR A 129 20.33 19.07 -19.62
N GLY A 130 21.02 20.19 -19.80
CA GLY A 130 20.66 21.18 -20.82
C GLY A 130 19.45 22.01 -20.40
N GLN A 131 18.68 22.56 -21.34
CA GLN A 131 17.45 23.29 -21.00
C GLN A 131 16.29 22.30 -20.87
N THR A 132 16.06 21.79 -19.66
CA THR A 132 14.99 20.83 -19.38
C THR A 132 13.97 21.39 -18.39
N SER A 133 12.69 21.27 -18.73
CA SER A 133 11.57 21.56 -17.82
C SER A 133 10.70 20.32 -17.64
N LEU A 134 10.40 19.98 -16.39
CA LEU A 134 9.55 18.85 -16.02
C LEU A 134 8.23 19.41 -15.47
N CYS A 135 7.10 18.93 -15.96
CA CYS A 135 5.77 19.41 -15.59
C CYS A 135 5.03 18.43 -14.71
N SER A 136 5.09 17.13 -15.04
CA SER A 136 4.54 16.11 -14.18
C SER A 136 5.44 14.89 -14.11
N LEU A 137 5.39 14.22 -12.97
CA LEU A 137 6.20 13.06 -12.65
C LEU A 137 5.33 11.98 -12.02
N TYR A 138 5.37 10.76 -12.56
CA TYR A 138 4.67 9.62 -11.98
C TYR A 138 5.62 8.42 -11.91
N ILE A 139 5.71 7.75 -10.75
CA ILE A 139 6.51 6.52 -10.60
C ILE A 139 5.55 5.39 -10.26
N ASN A 140 5.60 4.32 -11.05
CA ASN A 140 4.76 3.16 -10.83
C ASN A 140 5.52 2.06 -10.07
N GLY A 141 4.95 1.63 -8.94
CA GLY A 141 5.47 0.56 -8.08
C GLY A 141 4.82 -0.81 -8.29
N GLY A 142 4.02 -0.95 -9.35
CA GLY A 142 3.19 -2.11 -9.63
C GLY A 142 1.70 -1.87 -9.44
N ARG A 143 0.89 -2.89 -9.75
CA ARG A 143 -0.56 -2.90 -9.56
C ARG A 143 -0.92 -3.98 -8.56
N ASN A 144 -1.83 -3.68 -7.64
CA ASN A 144 -2.42 -4.70 -6.79
C ASN A 144 -3.33 -5.62 -7.62
N VAL A 145 -2.78 -6.73 -8.10
CA VAL A 145 -3.52 -7.72 -8.90
C VAL A 145 -4.51 -8.52 -8.08
N ALA A 146 -4.33 -8.60 -6.76
CA ALA A 146 -5.31 -9.26 -5.89
C ALA A 146 -6.58 -8.45 -5.67
N LEU A 147 -6.59 -7.14 -5.95
CA LEU A 147 -7.73 -6.26 -5.69
C LEU A 147 -9.01 -6.81 -6.34
N LYS A 148 -10.02 -7.06 -5.49
CA LYS A 148 -11.36 -7.56 -5.85
C LYS A 148 -11.35 -8.88 -6.62
N GLN A 149 -10.28 -9.66 -6.50
CA GLN A 149 -10.18 -10.97 -7.11
C GLN A 149 -10.99 -12.02 -6.36
N ASN A 150 -11.13 -13.19 -6.97
CA ASN A 150 -11.85 -14.30 -6.36
C ASN A 150 -11.01 -14.90 -5.23
N THR A 151 -11.60 -15.03 -4.05
CA THR A 151 -10.92 -15.53 -2.86
C THR A 151 -11.70 -16.68 -2.21
N SER A 152 -11.00 -17.46 -1.40
CA SER A 152 -11.58 -18.53 -0.60
C SER A 152 -10.77 -18.73 0.67
N GLN A 153 -11.43 -19.15 1.74
CA GLN A 153 -10.77 -19.59 2.96
C GLN A 153 -11.40 -20.88 3.47
N THR A 154 -10.70 -21.60 4.34
CA THR A 154 -11.10 -22.94 4.80
C THR A 154 -12.40 -22.94 5.60
N SER A 155 -12.69 -21.83 6.29
CA SER A 155 -13.93 -21.61 7.04
C SER A 155 -14.15 -20.12 7.25
N ASP A 156 -15.39 -19.70 7.47
CA ASP A 156 -15.70 -18.31 7.80
C ASP A 156 -16.14 -18.17 9.26
N HIS A 157 -15.62 -17.15 9.95
CA HIS A 157 -16.13 -16.71 11.24
C HIS A 157 -17.35 -15.80 11.03
N MET A 158 -18.41 -16.09 11.78
CA MET A 158 -19.60 -15.25 11.82
C MET A 158 -19.72 -14.63 13.20
N GLU A 159 -19.84 -13.32 13.23
CA GLU A 159 -20.01 -12.57 14.46
C GLU A 159 -21.45 -12.06 14.57
N PRO A 160 -22.16 -12.37 15.68
CA PRO A 160 -23.49 -11.85 15.93
C PRO A 160 -23.56 -10.32 15.79
N GLY A 161 -24.44 -9.84 14.91
CA GLY A 161 -24.66 -8.40 14.69
C GLY A 161 -23.57 -7.68 13.86
N LYS A 162 -22.50 -8.36 13.43
CA LYS A 162 -21.47 -7.81 12.53
C LYS A 162 -21.37 -8.54 11.19
N GLY A 163 -21.87 -9.78 11.12
CA GLY A 163 -21.94 -10.57 9.90
C GLY A 163 -20.74 -11.50 9.72
N THR A 164 -20.53 -11.96 8.48
CA THR A 164 -19.51 -12.94 8.12
C THR A 164 -18.20 -12.26 7.73
N PHE A 165 -17.08 -12.72 8.29
CA PHE A 165 -15.73 -12.26 7.96
C PHE A 165 -15.08 -13.14 6.89
N ASP A 166 -15.70 -13.15 5.71
CA ASP A 166 -15.30 -13.99 4.58
C ASP A 166 -13.97 -13.56 3.94
N ALA A 167 -13.47 -14.41 3.04
CA ALA A 167 -12.19 -14.26 2.37
C ALA A 167 -12.05 -13.01 1.49
N SER A 168 -13.15 -12.41 1.00
CA SER A 168 -13.11 -11.29 0.04
C SER A 168 -12.64 -9.99 0.67
N ARG A 169 -12.80 -9.87 1.99
CA ARG A 169 -12.35 -8.71 2.77
C ARG A 169 -10.84 -8.47 2.67
N ALA A 170 -10.03 -9.53 2.52
CA ALA A 170 -8.58 -9.40 2.33
C ALA A 170 -8.17 -8.61 1.07
N VAL A 171 -9.08 -8.47 0.10
CA VAL A 171 -8.81 -7.87 -1.21
C VAL A 171 -9.81 -6.78 -1.59
N ASP A 172 -10.54 -6.22 -0.62
CA ASP A 172 -11.56 -5.20 -0.86
C ASP A 172 -10.98 -3.79 -1.15
N GLY A 173 -9.68 -3.61 -0.89
CA GLY A 173 -8.95 -2.34 -1.06
C GLY A 173 -8.88 -1.49 0.19
N ASN A 174 -9.48 -1.92 1.31
CA ASN A 174 -9.47 -1.22 2.58
C ASN A 174 -8.43 -1.83 3.52
N THR A 175 -7.43 -1.03 3.90
CA THR A 175 -6.30 -1.46 4.73
C THR A 175 -6.53 -1.29 6.23
N ASN A 176 -7.77 -1.00 6.65
CA ASN A 176 -8.10 -0.86 8.06
C ASN A 176 -7.86 -2.18 8.81
N SER A 177 -6.87 -2.16 9.68
CA SER A 177 -6.41 -3.28 10.50
C SER A 177 -7.26 -3.51 11.75
N ILE A 178 -8.17 -2.58 12.10
CA ILE A 178 -9.08 -2.68 13.25
C ILE A 178 -10.26 -3.58 12.88
N PHE A 179 -10.29 -4.77 13.48
CA PHE A 179 -11.20 -5.86 13.08
C PHE A 179 -12.67 -5.45 12.93
N PHE A 180 -13.23 -4.87 13.99
CA PHE A 180 -14.63 -4.43 14.01
C PHE A 180 -14.82 -3.00 13.50
N GLY A 181 -13.73 -2.24 13.36
CA GLY A 181 -13.73 -0.81 13.07
C GLY A 181 -13.87 -0.52 11.60
N GLY A 182 -13.09 -1.25 10.79
CA GLY A 182 -13.18 -1.21 9.34
C GLY A 182 -14.12 -2.25 8.76
N LEU A 183 -14.38 -3.35 9.49
CA LEU A 183 -15.03 -4.54 8.94
C LEU A 183 -14.35 -4.96 7.61
N SER A 184 -13.02 -4.99 7.55
CA SER A 184 -12.26 -5.33 6.32
C SER A 184 -11.25 -6.44 6.48
N CYS A 185 -11.21 -7.10 7.63
CA CYS A 185 -10.31 -8.23 7.82
C CYS A 185 -11.04 -9.56 7.57
N THR A 186 -10.30 -10.56 7.11
CA THR A 186 -10.77 -11.96 7.03
C THR A 186 -10.66 -12.64 8.39
N HIS A 187 -11.52 -13.62 8.68
CA HIS A 187 -11.37 -14.43 9.89
C HIS A 187 -11.92 -15.85 9.66
N THR A 188 -11.06 -16.86 9.85
CA THR A 188 -11.47 -18.27 9.83
C THR A 188 -12.11 -18.68 11.14
N ASN A 189 -12.87 -19.76 11.18
CA ASN A 189 -13.47 -20.22 12.43
C ASN A 189 -12.38 -20.56 13.47
N THR A 190 -12.64 -20.28 14.76
CA THR A 190 -11.69 -20.57 15.85
C THR A 190 -11.44 -22.06 16.08
N THR A 191 -12.32 -22.92 15.54
CA THR A 191 -12.20 -24.39 15.58
C THR A 191 -11.51 -24.98 14.34
N ASP A 192 -11.05 -24.14 13.42
CA ASP A 192 -10.31 -24.58 12.23
C ASP A 192 -8.84 -24.86 12.58
N TYR A 193 -8.45 -26.13 12.60
CA TYR A 193 -7.10 -26.57 12.97
C TYR A 193 -6.06 -26.39 11.87
N ASN A 194 -6.47 -26.08 10.64
CA ASN A 194 -5.56 -25.85 9.52
C ASN A 194 -6.06 -24.71 8.63
N PRO A 195 -6.15 -23.48 9.17
CA PRO A 195 -6.77 -22.37 8.50
C PRO A 195 -5.94 -21.95 7.29
N LYS A 196 -6.58 -21.77 6.14
CA LYS A 196 -5.94 -21.30 4.91
C LYS A 196 -6.80 -20.27 4.22
N TRP A 197 -6.13 -19.37 3.50
CA TRP A 197 -6.75 -18.39 2.63
C TRP A 197 -6.07 -18.45 1.26
N ASN A 198 -6.86 -18.31 0.20
CA ASN A 198 -6.41 -18.40 -1.18
C ASN A 198 -7.04 -17.26 -2.00
N VAL A 199 -6.29 -16.78 -2.97
CA VAL A 199 -6.76 -15.84 -4.00
C VAL A 199 -6.38 -16.37 -5.37
N VAL A 200 -7.28 -16.20 -6.33
CA VAL A 200 -7.07 -16.59 -7.73
C VAL A 200 -7.19 -15.33 -8.59
N PHE A 201 -6.16 -15.07 -9.37
CA PHE A 201 -6.07 -13.96 -10.31
C PHE A 201 -5.42 -14.44 -11.61
N GLN A 202 -5.48 -13.61 -12.65
CA GLN A 202 -4.86 -13.94 -13.94
C GLN A 202 -3.35 -14.12 -13.78
N LEU A 203 -2.74 -14.90 -14.68
CA LEU A 203 -1.29 -15.13 -14.66
C LEU A 203 -0.56 -13.79 -14.77
N SER A 204 0.24 -13.52 -13.76
CA SER A 204 0.88 -12.24 -13.51
C SER A 204 2.25 -12.50 -12.88
N GLU A 205 3.26 -11.70 -13.22
CA GLU A 205 4.57 -11.80 -12.59
C GLU A 205 4.55 -11.10 -11.23
N ILE A 206 4.34 -11.89 -10.17
CA ILE A 206 4.20 -11.35 -8.82
C ILE A 206 5.56 -10.86 -8.33
N SER A 207 5.67 -9.55 -8.15
CA SER A 207 6.90 -8.90 -7.70
C SER A 207 6.95 -8.71 -6.19
N ARG A 208 5.79 -8.58 -5.53
CA ARG A 208 5.71 -8.34 -4.08
C ARG A 208 4.37 -8.78 -3.47
N TYR A 209 4.40 -9.18 -2.21
CA TYR A 209 3.22 -9.33 -1.37
C TYR A 209 3.27 -8.29 -0.25
N VAL A 210 2.14 -7.68 0.09
CA VAL A 210 2.00 -6.78 1.25
C VAL A 210 0.87 -7.33 2.11
N ILE A 211 1.20 -7.73 3.33
CA ILE A 211 0.25 -8.31 4.27
C ILE A 211 0.01 -7.30 5.40
N TYR A 212 -1.26 -6.96 5.64
CA TYR A 212 -1.64 -6.15 6.80
C TYR A 212 -2.21 -7.08 7.86
N ASN A 213 -1.58 -7.06 9.03
CA ASN A 213 -2.04 -7.86 10.15
C ASN A 213 -3.17 -7.13 10.89
N ARG A 214 -3.91 -7.87 11.72
CA ARG A 214 -4.86 -7.27 12.67
C ARG A 214 -4.08 -6.38 13.65
N ASP A 215 -4.56 -5.16 13.83
CA ASP A 215 -4.14 -4.34 14.97
C ASP A 215 -5.03 -4.65 16.16
N GLU A 216 -4.40 -4.92 17.30
CA GLU A 216 -5.06 -4.92 18.59
C GLU A 216 -4.92 -3.52 19.21
N CYS A 217 -5.99 -3.02 19.82
CA CYS A 217 -5.89 -1.78 20.56
C CYS A 217 -4.83 -1.91 21.67
N PRO A 218 -4.06 -0.84 21.97
CA PRO A 218 -3.09 -0.85 23.05
C PRO A 218 -3.68 -1.34 24.37
N ALA A 219 -2.87 -1.97 25.21
CA ALA A 219 -3.30 -2.38 26.55
C ALA A 219 -3.96 -1.20 27.27
N GLY A 220 -5.18 -1.42 27.76
CA GLY A 220 -5.97 -0.36 28.37
C GLY A 220 -6.88 0.42 27.43
N SER A 221 -7.16 -0.12 26.25
CA SER A 221 -8.16 0.43 25.35
C SER A 221 -9.03 -0.65 24.68
N TRP A 222 -10.24 -0.27 24.26
CA TRP A 222 -11.29 -1.16 23.74
C TRP A 222 -12.05 -0.52 22.57
N GLU A 223 -12.90 -1.29 21.89
CA GLU A 223 -13.70 -0.87 20.73
C GLU A 223 -12.93 -0.49 19.44
N LEU A 224 -13.68 0.05 18.46
CA LEU A 224 -13.26 0.43 17.11
C LEU A 224 -12.28 1.61 17.04
N ASN A 225 -12.25 2.42 18.10
CA ASN A 225 -11.45 3.66 18.16
C ASN A 225 -10.42 3.62 19.30
N CYS A 226 -10.16 2.45 19.88
CA CYS A 226 -9.30 2.29 21.05
C CYS A 226 -9.66 3.28 22.16
N ARG A 227 -10.93 3.29 22.57
CA ARG A 227 -11.38 4.07 23.72
C ARG A 227 -10.65 3.58 24.96
N THR A 228 -10.25 4.51 25.82
CA THR A 228 -9.58 4.14 27.07
C THR A 228 -10.51 3.29 27.94
N CYS A 229 -9.96 2.22 28.53
CA CYS A 229 -10.62 1.47 29.59
C CYS A 229 -10.99 2.41 30.75
N LYS A 230 -12.02 2.04 31.52
CA LYS A 230 -12.35 2.77 32.75
C LYS A 230 -11.16 2.78 33.70
N GLN A 231 -10.99 3.87 34.46
CA GLN A 231 -9.91 3.99 35.45
C GLN A 231 -9.92 2.87 36.52
N SER A 232 -11.06 2.24 36.76
CA SER A 232 -11.18 1.10 37.67
C SER A 232 -10.51 -0.18 37.17
N CYS A 233 -10.23 -0.28 35.87
CA CYS A 233 -9.58 -1.42 35.22
C CYS A 233 -8.76 -0.95 34.01
N PRO A 234 -7.72 -0.14 34.26
CA PRO A 234 -7.05 0.62 33.21
C PRO A 234 -6.33 -0.27 32.21
N ASN A 235 -6.06 -1.54 32.55
CA ASN A 235 -5.42 -2.53 31.67
C ASN A 235 -6.24 -3.82 31.52
N ASN A 236 -7.48 -3.86 32.05
CA ASN A 236 -8.24 -5.10 32.18
C ASN A 236 -9.74 -4.86 31.94
N CYS A 237 -10.06 -4.27 30.80
CA CYS A 237 -11.44 -4.11 30.36
C CYS A 237 -11.78 -5.07 29.22
N HIS A 238 -13.06 -5.41 29.13
CA HIS A 238 -13.63 -6.26 28.10
C HIS A 238 -13.61 -5.53 26.76
N TRP A 239 -13.22 -6.26 25.71
CA TRP A 239 -12.91 -5.69 24.40
C TRP A 239 -14.14 -5.13 23.66
N ASP A 240 -15.35 -5.60 23.99
CA ASP A 240 -16.62 -5.17 23.37
C ASP A 240 -17.25 -3.92 23.98
N ASP A 241 -17.23 -3.77 25.31
CA ASP A 241 -18.06 -2.78 26.02
C ASP A 241 -17.26 -1.93 27.04
N GLY A 242 -15.96 -2.18 27.18
CA GLY A 242 -15.07 -1.46 28.10
C GLY A 242 -15.43 -1.66 29.57
N SER A 243 -16.29 -2.62 29.89
CA SER A 243 -16.55 -3.05 31.26
C SER A 243 -15.29 -3.71 31.83
N CYS A 244 -15.11 -3.69 33.15
CA CYS A 244 -13.96 -4.36 33.72
C CYS A 244 -14.13 -5.87 33.61
N ASN A 245 -13.09 -6.59 33.18
CA ASN A 245 -13.09 -8.05 33.25
C ASN A 245 -13.08 -8.42 34.73
N GLU A 246 -14.25 -8.74 35.29
CA GLU A 246 -14.36 -9.25 36.64
C GLU A 246 -13.88 -10.70 36.67
N VAL A 247 -13.05 -11.05 37.67
CA VAL A 247 -12.69 -12.44 37.94
C VAL A 247 -13.90 -13.13 38.55
N CYS A 248 -14.75 -13.74 37.71
CA CYS A 248 -15.89 -14.51 38.20
C CYS A 248 -15.42 -15.89 38.69
N PHE A 249 -15.18 -16.07 39.99
CA PHE A 249 -14.99 -17.41 40.54
C PHE A 249 -16.31 -18.20 40.46
N GLY A 250 -16.34 -19.23 39.61
CA GLY A 250 -17.49 -20.14 39.48
C GLY A 250 -18.53 -19.76 38.41
N ALA A 251 -18.32 -18.70 37.63
CA ALA A 251 -19.16 -18.35 36.49
C ALA A 251 -18.36 -18.29 35.17
N MET A 252 -18.98 -18.68 34.06
CA MET A 252 -18.32 -18.77 32.75
C MET A 252 -18.54 -17.55 31.84
N ASP A 253 -19.28 -16.54 32.31
CA ASP A 253 -19.67 -15.37 31.51
C ASP A 253 -19.18 -14.03 32.06
N PRO A 254 -17.87 -13.84 32.33
CA PRO A 254 -17.35 -12.49 32.54
C PRO A 254 -17.63 -11.62 31.30
N PRO A 255 -17.97 -10.31 31.45
CA PRO A 255 -18.09 -9.53 32.69
C PRO A 255 -19.47 -9.67 33.38
N GLY A 256 -20.40 -10.40 32.76
CA GLY A 256 -21.78 -10.54 33.23
C GLY A 256 -21.93 -11.34 34.53
N CYS A 257 -21.02 -12.27 34.81
CA CYS A 257 -20.97 -13.16 35.99
C CYS A 257 -22.35 -13.72 36.41
N LYS A 258 -23.23 -14.08 35.46
CA LYS A 258 -24.61 -14.52 35.71
C LYS A 258 -24.82 -16.01 35.50
N LYS A 259 -23.90 -16.69 34.82
CA LYS A 259 -24.02 -18.11 34.46
C LYS A 259 -23.04 -18.94 35.29
N GLY A 260 -23.56 -19.53 36.36
CA GLY A 260 -22.81 -20.49 37.17
C GLY A 260 -22.58 -21.81 36.44
N LEU A 261 -21.52 -22.53 36.83
CA LEU A 261 -21.37 -23.96 36.56
C LEU A 261 -22.55 -24.71 37.20
N LEU A 262 -23.36 -25.41 36.40
CA LEU A 262 -24.28 -26.45 36.87
C LEU A 262 -23.51 -27.60 37.51
#